data_AF-A0A1W9SMB4-F1
#
_entry.id   AF-A0A1W9SMB4-F1
#
_cell.length_a   1.000
_cell.length_b   1.000
_cell.length_c   1.000
_cell.angle_alpha   90.00
_cell.angle_beta   90.00
_cell.angle_gamma   90.00
#
_symmetry.space_group_name_H-M   'P 1'
#
loop_
_entity.id
_entity.type
_entity.pdbx_description
1 polymer ?
#
loop_
_entity_poly.entity_id
_entity_poly.type
_entity_poly.pdbx_seq_one_letter_code
_entity_poly.pdbx_strand_id
1 'polypeptide(L)'
;MFFIKKIFFFGLLLFFFNFSNAQIFSFKLGAKVGLSSSDLKVNDAVNYTSWKKAASGDPKLGFHLGGFARLTIFGIYLQPELLFTHTKGDIVQNNQSNLQKFNKLDMPIILGYKILFFRIGAGPLQV
;
A
#
# COMPACT_ATOMS: atom_id res chain seq x y z
N MET A 1 47.34 29.31 -12.30
CA MET A 1 47.41 27.86 -11.96
C MET A 1 46.79 27.49 -10.61
N PHE A 2 46.79 28.36 -9.59
CA PHE A 2 46.21 28.07 -8.26
C PHE A 2 44.68 27.92 -8.23
N PHE A 3 43.93 28.65 -9.08
CA PHE A 3 42.47 28.63 -9.08
C PHE A 3 41.88 27.32 -9.66
N ILE A 4 42.44 26.81 -10.76
CA ILE A 4 42.00 25.54 -11.39
C ILE A 4 42.16 24.34 -10.44
N LYS A 5 43.24 24.33 -9.64
CA LYS A 5 43.50 23.25 -8.67
C LYS A 5 42.44 23.20 -7.56
N LYS A 6 41.92 24.36 -7.14
CA LYS A 6 40.85 24.46 -6.13
C LYS A 6 39.51 23.98 -6.66
N ILE A 7 39.15 24.34 -7.90
CA ILE A 7 37.94 23.83 -8.57
C ILE A 7 38.02 22.30 -8.73
N PHE A 8 39.16 21.77 -9.15
CA PHE A 8 39.35 20.33 -9.30
C PHE A 8 39.24 19.59 -7.97
N PHE A 9 39.85 20.14 -6.91
CA PHE A 9 39.77 19.56 -5.56
C PHE A 9 38.34 19.61 -4.98
N PHE A 10 37.60 20.69 -5.26
CA PHE A 10 36.20 20.83 -4.84
C PHE A 10 35.26 19.87 -5.58
N GLY A 11 35.46 19.71 -6.90
CA GLY A 11 34.74 18.70 -7.69
C GLY A 11 35.04 17.28 -7.25
N LEU A 12 36.29 17.00 -6.90
CA LEU A 12 36.71 15.70 -6.37
C LEU A 12 36.08 15.42 -4.98
N LEU A 13 36.00 16.43 -4.11
CA LEU A 13 35.36 16.32 -2.79
C LEU A 13 33.85 16.03 -2.90
N LEU A 14 33.16 16.66 -3.87
CA LEU A 14 31.75 16.40 -4.15
C LEU A 14 31.49 14.99 -4.72
N PHE A 15 32.45 14.43 -5.45
CA PHE A 15 32.33 13.08 -6.00
C PHE A 15 32.35 12.00 -4.89
N PHE A 16 33.16 12.20 -3.84
CA PHE A 16 33.26 11.26 -2.71
C PHE A 16 32.04 11.23 -1.78
N PHE A 17 31.14 12.22 -1.84
CA PHE A 17 29.94 12.28 -0.99
C PHE A 17 28.83 11.28 -1.39
N ASN A 18 28.96 10.57 -2.50
CA ASN A 18 27.90 9.69 -3.03
C ASN A 18 27.90 8.26 -2.44
N PHE A 19 28.84 7.91 -1.57
CA PHE A 19 28.92 6.57 -0.97
C PHE A 19 28.30 6.51 0.42
N SER A 20 26.97 6.64 0.51
CA SER A 20 26.25 6.29 1.74
C SER A 20 24.90 5.65 1.42
N ASN A 21 24.89 4.34 1.18
CA ASN A 21 23.65 3.57 0.97
C ASN A 21 23.55 2.26 1.77
N ALA A 22 24.44 2.02 2.73
CA ALA A 22 24.38 0.87 3.63
C ALA A 22 24.05 1.31 5.06
N GLN A 23 22.87 1.90 5.27
CA GLN A 23 22.36 2.14 6.62
C GLN A 23 21.95 0.79 7.23
N ILE A 24 22.79 0.26 8.13
CA ILE A 24 22.53 -0.94 8.95
C ILE A 24 21.22 -0.79 9.75
N PHE A 25 20.92 0.45 10.14
CA PHE A 25 19.70 0.86 10.81
C PHE A 25 19.03 1.99 10.02
N SER A 26 17.74 1.85 9.70
CA SER A 26 16.96 2.88 9.01
C SER A 26 15.57 2.98 9.59
N PHE A 27 15.15 4.19 9.95
CA PHE A 27 13.78 4.50 10.35
C PHE A 27 13.13 5.39 9.29
N LYS A 28 11.92 5.04 8.85
CA LYS A 28 11.17 5.77 7.83
C LYS A 28 9.72 5.92 8.22
N LEU A 29 9.14 7.07 7.95
CA LEU A 29 7.71 7.33 8.03
C LEU A 29 7.18 7.57 6.61
N GLY A 30 5.94 7.16 6.33
CA GLY A 30 5.32 7.40 5.04
C GLY A 30 3.81 7.35 5.09
N ALA A 31 3.17 7.89 4.06
CA ALA A 31 1.73 7.80 3.84
C ALA A 31 1.39 6.67 2.87
N LYS A 32 0.17 6.16 2.96
CA LYS A 32 -0.42 5.17 2.06
C LYS A 32 -1.81 5.62 1.66
N VAL A 33 -2.09 5.49 0.37
CA VAL A 33 -3.42 5.63 -0.19
C VAL A 33 -3.62 4.50 -1.19
N GLY A 34 -4.84 4.00 -1.30
CA GLY A 34 -5.17 3.00 -2.30
C GLY A 34 -6.66 2.84 -2.49
N LEU A 35 -6.99 2.13 -3.55
CA LEU A 35 -8.36 1.87 -3.98
C LEU A 35 -8.58 0.35 -3.90
N SER A 36 -9.78 -0.05 -3.51
CA SER A 36 -10.24 -1.43 -3.56
C SER A 36 -11.49 -1.51 -4.42
N SER A 37 -11.62 -2.54 -5.24
CA SER A 37 -12.87 -2.89 -5.90
C SER A 37 -13.30 -4.24 -5.38
N SER A 38 -14.56 -4.35 -4.95
CA SER A 38 -15.16 -5.63 -4.59
C SER A 38 -16.17 -6.05 -5.65
N ASP A 39 -15.80 -7.06 -6.45
CA ASP A 39 -16.74 -7.75 -7.32
C ASP A 39 -17.49 -8.78 -6.47
N LEU A 40 -18.72 -8.47 -6.11
CA LEU A 40 -19.63 -9.47 -5.54
C LEU A 40 -20.00 -10.45 -6.66
N LYS A 41 -19.21 -11.52 -6.81
CA LYS A 41 -19.62 -12.66 -7.64
C LYS A 41 -20.80 -13.34 -6.97
N VAL A 42 -22.00 -13.04 -7.44
CA VAL A 42 -23.18 -13.88 -7.20
C VAL A 42 -22.85 -15.24 -7.81
N ASN A 43 -22.71 -16.24 -6.96
CA ASN A 43 -22.45 -17.61 -7.37
C ASN A 43 -23.77 -18.18 -7.92
N ASP A 44 -24.11 -17.79 -9.15
CA ASP A 44 -25.27 -18.30 -9.88
C ASP A 44 -25.01 -19.76 -10.25
N ALA A 45 -25.51 -20.65 -9.40
CA ALA A 45 -25.80 -22.00 -9.81
C ALA A 45 -26.83 -21.96 -10.95
N VAL A 46 -26.32 -22.02 -12.18
CA VAL A 46 -26.91 -22.68 -13.35
C VAL A 46 -28.37 -22.31 -13.67
N ASN A 47 -28.57 -21.32 -14.54
CA ASN A 47 -29.59 -21.44 -15.60
C ASN A 47 -29.26 -20.55 -16.81
N TYR A 48 -29.10 -21.19 -17.97
CA TYR A 48 -28.46 -20.67 -19.19
C TYR A 48 -29.30 -19.68 -20.03
N THR A 49 -30.35 -19.06 -19.47
CA THR A 49 -31.30 -18.23 -20.23
C THR A 49 -31.29 -16.73 -19.88
N SER A 50 -30.46 -16.29 -18.94
CA SER A 50 -30.52 -14.92 -18.38
C SER A 50 -29.25 -14.08 -18.60
N TRP A 51 -28.59 -14.24 -19.75
CA TRP A 51 -27.35 -13.50 -20.11
C TRP A 51 -27.47 -11.96 -20.08
N LYS A 52 -28.69 -11.41 -20.11
CA LYS A 52 -28.93 -9.96 -20.26
C LYS A 52 -29.25 -9.20 -18.97
N LYS A 53 -29.37 -9.86 -17.81
CA LYS A 53 -29.77 -9.23 -16.53
C LYS A 53 -28.76 -9.34 -15.38
N ALA A 54 -27.62 -9.98 -15.58
CA ALA A 54 -26.59 -10.16 -14.54
C ALA A 54 -25.47 -9.09 -14.60
N ALA A 55 -25.65 -7.99 -15.33
CA ALA A 55 -24.61 -6.99 -15.61
C ALA A 55 -24.76 -5.67 -14.84
N SER A 56 -25.54 -5.64 -13.74
CA SER A 56 -25.83 -4.38 -13.03
C SER A 56 -25.81 -4.52 -11.51
N GLY A 57 -24.80 -5.22 -10.99
CA GLY A 57 -24.37 -4.96 -9.61
C GLY A 57 -23.29 -3.89 -9.67
N ASP A 58 -23.59 -2.67 -9.25
CA ASP A 58 -22.63 -1.57 -9.30
C ASP A 58 -21.33 -1.97 -8.58
N PRO A 59 -20.15 -1.87 -9.24
CA PRO A 59 -18.88 -2.23 -8.62
C PRO A 59 -18.68 -1.36 -7.38
N LYS A 60 -18.59 -2.01 -6.22
CA LYS A 60 -18.41 -1.34 -4.94
C LYS A 60 -16.95 -0.95 -4.79
N LEU A 61 -16.66 0.27 -5.20
CA LEU A 61 -15.35 0.91 -5.04
C LEU A 61 -15.20 1.39 -3.59
N GLY A 62 -14.13 0.94 -2.94
CA GLY A 62 -13.64 1.43 -1.65
C GLY A 62 -12.30 2.15 -1.81
N PHE A 63 -11.94 2.93 -0.80
CA PHE A 63 -10.61 3.53 -0.69
C PHE A 63 -10.06 3.33 0.70
N HIS A 64 -8.74 3.33 0.81
CA HIS A 64 -8.04 3.33 2.09
C HIS A 64 -6.96 4.40 2.09
N LEU A 65 -6.85 5.10 3.21
CA LEU A 65 -5.86 6.15 3.47
C LEU A 65 -5.20 5.90 4.82
N GLY A 66 -3.91 6.19 4.94
CA GLY A 66 -3.20 5.86 6.15
C GLY A 66 -1.72 6.21 6.12
N GLY A 67 -1.01 5.71 7.12
CA GLY A 67 0.42 5.91 7.27
C GLY A 67 1.11 4.66 7.76
N PHE A 68 2.43 4.60 7.59
CA PHE A 68 3.26 3.55 8.11
C PHE A 68 4.53 4.12 8.74
N ALA A 69 5.02 3.42 9.75
CA ALA A 69 6.39 3.54 10.22
C ALA A 69 7.14 2.29 9.77
N ARG A 70 8.41 2.41 9.39
CA ARG A 70 9.26 1.30 8.97
C ARG A 70 10.59 1.39 9.69
N LEU A 71 10.89 0.35 10.46
CA LEU A 71 12.18 0.13 11.09
C LEU A 71 12.92 -0.95 10.30
N THR A 72 14.12 -0.68 9.79
CA THR A 72 14.97 -1.65 9.08
C THR A 72 16.27 -1.84 9.82
N ILE A 73 16.62 -3.09 10.15
CA ILE A 73 17.82 -3.49 10.88
C ILE A 73 18.44 -4.69 10.13
N PHE A 74 19.70 -4.57 9.70
CA PHE A 74 20.41 -5.63 8.95
C PHE A 74 19.62 -6.20 7.75
N GLY A 75 18.84 -5.35 7.08
CA GLY A 75 17.98 -5.74 5.94
C GLY A 75 16.60 -6.27 6.34
N ILE A 76 16.41 -6.77 7.56
CA ILE A 76 15.07 -7.11 8.08
C ILE A 76 14.32 -5.81 8.38
N TYR A 77 13.04 -5.73 8.04
CA TYR A 77 12.22 -4.59 8.41
C TYR A 77 10.91 -4.98 9.09
N LEU A 78 10.52 -4.18 10.06
CA LEU A 78 9.22 -4.18 10.71
C LEU A 78 8.47 -2.91 10.31
N GLN A 79 7.24 -3.05 9.86
CA GLN A 79 6.43 -1.95 9.35
C GLN A 79 5.00 -2.00 9.92
N PRO A 80 4.74 -1.34 11.06
CA PRO A 80 3.38 -1.06 11.49
C PRO A 80 2.73 -0.01 10.57
N GLU A 81 1.45 -0.20 10.29
CA GLU A 81 0.63 0.73 9.51
C GLU A 81 -0.65 1.07 10.26
N LEU A 82 -1.23 2.21 9.94
CA LEU A 82 -2.53 2.66 10.39
C LEU A 82 -3.32 3.03 9.13
N LEU A 83 -4.38 2.30 8.85
CA LEU A 83 -5.19 2.43 7.63
C LEU A 83 -6.64 2.70 8.01
N PHE A 84 -7.19 3.77 7.46
CA PHE A 84 -8.62 4.06 7.46
C PHE A 84 -9.21 3.65 6.11
N THR A 85 -10.09 2.67 6.11
CA THR A 85 -10.76 2.14 4.92
C THR A 85 -12.22 2.58 4.91
N HIS A 86 -12.67 3.11 3.77
CA HIS A 86 -14.05 3.45 3.51
C HIS A 86 -14.56 2.64 2.32
N THR A 87 -15.59 1.83 2.56
CA THR A 87 -16.24 1.03 1.51
C THR A 87 -17.73 1.35 1.49
N LYS A 88 -18.25 1.68 0.31
CA LYS A 88 -19.69 1.84 0.08
C LYS A 88 -20.27 0.49 -0.29
N GLY A 89 -21.14 -0.06 0.56
CA GLY A 89 -21.73 -1.37 0.39
C GLY A 89 -23.25 -1.32 0.30
N ASP A 90 -23.80 -1.56 -0.89
CA ASP A 90 -25.24 -1.78 -1.08
C ASP A 90 -25.63 -3.19 -0.63
N ILE A 91 -26.08 -3.37 0.61
CA ILE A 91 -26.68 -4.64 1.02
C ILE A 91 -28.16 -4.56 0.64
N VAL A 92 -28.55 -5.25 -0.45
CA VAL A 92 -29.96 -5.42 -0.79
C VAL A 92 -30.53 -6.53 0.10
N GLN A 93 -31.27 -6.15 1.14
CA GLN A 93 -32.05 -7.07 1.95
C GLN A 93 -33.52 -6.61 1.91
N ASN A 94 -34.43 -7.48 1.46
CA ASN A 94 -35.88 -7.28 1.49
C ASN A 94 -36.40 -5.97 0.84
N ASN A 95 -36.09 -5.70 -0.43
CA ASN A 95 -36.66 -4.57 -1.21
C ASN A 95 -36.46 -3.15 -0.62
N GLN A 96 -35.55 -2.97 0.33
CA GLN A 96 -35.11 -1.67 0.82
C GLN A 96 -33.60 -1.53 0.58
N SER A 97 -33.23 -0.62 -0.32
CA SER A 97 -31.83 -0.29 -0.60
C SER A 97 -31.27 0.57 0.55
N ASN A 98 -30.73 -0.06 1.59
CA ASN A 98 -30.00 0.65 2.63
C ASN A 98 -28.53 0.79 2.21
N LEU A 99 -28.14 2.01 1.84
CA LEU A 99 -26.76 2.40 1.55
C LEU A 99 -25.93 2.30 2.85
N GLN A 100 -25.31 1.15 3.12
CA GLN A 100 -24.47 0.99 4.29
C GLN A 100 -23.03 1.42 3.98
N LYS A 101 -22.56 2.43 4.71
CA LYS A 101 -21.18 2.91 4.65
C LYS A 101 -20.38 2.15 5.70
N PHE A 102 -19.40 1.37 5.26
CA PHE A 102 -18.50 0.65 6.13
C PHE A 102 -17.21 1.46 6.29
N ASN A 103 -16.99 1.97 7.50
CA ASN A 103 -15.72 2.58 7.89
C ASN A 103 -14.97 1.58 8.76
N LYS A 104 -13.72 1.28 8.41
CA LYS A 104 -12.86 0.38 9.16
C LYS A 104 -11.54 1.07 9.47
N LEU A 105 -11.05 0.89 10.69
CA LEU A 105 -9.72 1.31 11.11
C LEU A 105 -8.88 0.06 11.35
N ASP A 106 -7.87 -0.14 10.53
CA ASP A 106 -6.99 -1.30 10.55
C ASP A 106 -5.57 -0.90 10.95
N MET A 107 -4.89 -1.77 11.70
CA MET A 107 -3.48 -1.59 12.08
C MET A 107 -2.65 -2.84 11.73
N PRO A 108 -2.35 -3.08 10.44
CA PRO A 108 -1.54 -4.23 10.06
C PRO A 108 -0.06 -4.01 10.43
N ILE A 109 0.62 -5.11 10.73
CA ILE A 109 2.06 -5.13 10.99
C ILE A 109 2.72 -6.03 9.96
N ILE A 110 3.62 -5.48 9.13
CA ILE A 110 4.35 -6.22 8.09
C ILE A 110 5.77 -6.50 8.58
N LEU A 111 6.18 -7.76 8.51
CA LEU A 111 7.57 -8.17 8.67
C LEU A 111 8.14 -8.53 7.29
N GLY A 112 9.35 -8.06 6.97
CA GLY A 112 9.95 -8.34 5.68
C GLY A 112 11.46 -8.22 5.64
N TYR A 113 12.01 -8.41 4.45
CA TYR A 113 13.43 -8.34 4.17
C TYR A 113 13.69 -7.45 2.94
N LYS A 114 14.69 -6.59 3.04
CA LYS A 114 15.13 -5.66 1.99
C LYS A 114 16.40 -6.20 1.36
N ILE A 115 16.32 -6.53 0.08
CA ILE A 115 17.44 -7.03 -0.74
C ILE A 115 17.81 -5.92 -1.73
N LEU A 116 18.86 -5.16 -1.42
CA LEU A 116 19.29 -3.97 -2.18
C LEU A 116 18.14 -2.96 -2.43
N PHE A 117 17.49 -3.05 -3.58
CA PHE A 117 16.38 -2.19 -4.01
C PHE A 117 15.00 -2.84 -3.78
N PHE A 118 14.95 -4.17 -3.81
CA PHE A 118 13.73 -4.95 -3.66
C PHE A 118 13.38 -5.14 -2.18
N ARG A 119 12.08 -5.29 -1.91
CA ARG A 119 11.55 -5.58 -0.59
C ARG A 119 10.51 -6.67 -0.73
N ILE A 120 10.63 -7.67 0.11
CA ILE A 120 9.65 -8.73 0.27
C ILE A 120 9.14 -8.65 1.70
N GLY A 121 7.85 -8.77 1.92
CA GLY A 121 7.27 -8.73 3.25
C GLY A 121 5.95 -9.47 3.29
N ALA A 122 5.66 -10.04 4.44
CA ALA A 122 4.42 -10.69 4.77
C ALA A 122 3.79 -9.98 5.96
N GLY A 123 2.48 -9.80 5.90
CA GLY A 123 1.67 -9.24 6.98
C GLY A 123 0.41 -10.07 7.17
N PRO A 124 -0.26 -9.96 8.32
CA PRO A 124 -1.54 -10.61 8.55
C PRO A 124 -2.56 -10.13 7.52
N LEU A 125 -3.40 -11.06 7.05
CA LEU A 125 -4.56 -10.73 6.24
C LEU A 125 -5.50 -9.88 7.09
N GLN A 126 -5.92 -8.75 6.54
CA GLN A 126 -6.93 -7.87 7.15
C GLN A 126 -8.25 -8.63 7.16
N VAL A 127 -8.70 -9.09 8.33
CA VAL A 127 -10.05 -9.62 8.54
C VAL A 127 -10.94 -8.46 8.96
#